data_AF-A0A7C4J6H1-F1
#
_entry.id   AF-A0A7C4J6H1-F1
#
_cell.length_a   1.000
_cell.length_b   1.000
_cell.length_c   1.000
_cell.angle_alpha   90.00
_cell.angle_beta   90.00
_cell.angle_gamma   90.00
#
_symmetry.space_group_name_H-M   'P 1'
#
loop_
_entity.id
_entity.type
_entity.pdbx_description
1 polymer ?
#
loop_
_entity_poly.entity_id
_entity_poly.type
_entity_poly.pdbx_seq_one_letter_code
_entity_poly.pdbx_strand_id
1 'polypeptide(L)'
;MERSYQFQAEPFEFDYEIAEEWETPPLNRSSREYIKWVQQSLNQILGLKLSTDGMMGAQTRSAIRSFQQKRGLKADGILGAQTEAAIQAALGGAVAPATLRYVKSFSGPAAECAAALRRAGKTQAEALAIIDAQIAVAIKLLRKAAADLKRGSRSTATRKLFLKIFRVWPEFVPTWLKQTAAIKDRGDVVQVRCAKVADLLASGRIRYFCTINSTNCPDCGNDAGGFGCSSWGDESVDPANSRVICLGNAFWDAMKNGDTLSVLATIMHEPFHIYFGQYVTAHVMNRGKFGGIDCILKFVFEANGRVAPQLESDGCANRAVRQELAELFD
;
A
#
# COMPACT_ATOMS: atom_id res chain seq x y z
N MET A 1 -49.47 39.53 -6.51
CA MET A 1 -48.46 39.93 -5.51
C MET A 1 -47.28 39.00 -5.66
N GLU A 2 -46.29 39.42 -6.46
CA GLU A 2 -45.01 38.74 -6.59
C GLU A 2 -44.25 38.89 -5.26
N ARG A 3 -43.77 37.78 -4.68
CA ARG A 3 -42.75 37.81 -3.63
C ARG A 3 -41.44 37.35 -4.24
N SER A 4 -40.56 38.31 -4.47
CA SER A 4 -39.16 38.13 -4.80
C SER A 4 -38.44 37.38 -3.67
N TYR A 5 -37.76 36.29 -4.02
CA TYR A 5 -36.77 35.67 -3.15
C TYR A 5 -35.41 36.30 -3.47
N GLN A 6 -34.90 37.12 -2.56
CA GLN A 6 -33.51 37.57 -2.62
C GLN A 6 -32.60 36.50 -2.02
N PHE A 7 -31.67 36.01 -2.84
CA PHE A 7 -30.60 35.12 -2.41
C PHE A 7 -29.40 35.99 -2.03
N GLN A 8 -29.14 36.16 -0.73
CA GLN A 8 -27.88 36.73 -0.28
C GLN A 8 -26.86 35.60 -0.16
N ALA A 9 -25.91 35.54 -1.10
CA ALA A 9 -24.71 34.73 -0.96
C ALA A 9 -23.69 35.56 -0.17
N GLU A 10 -23.35 35.14 1.04
CA GLU A 10 -22.15 35.65 1.71
C GLU A 10 -20.91 34.90 1.21
N PRO A 11 -19.80 35.60 0.92
CA PRO A 11 -18.57 34.96 0.49
C PRO A 11 -17.87 34.36 1.72
N PHE A 12 -17.77 33.04 1.77
CA PHE A 12 -16.95 32.37 2.79
C PHE A 12 -15.51 32.28 2.26
N GLU A 13 -14.72 33.32 2.51
CA GLU A 13 -13.26 33.25 2.41
C GLU A 13 -12.74 32.35 3.54
N PHE A 14 -11.96 31.33 3.19
CA PHE A 14 -11.21 30.53 4.15
C PHE A 14 -9.74 30.54 3.74
N ASP A 15 -9.02 31.53 4.24
CA ASP A 15 -7.58 31.49 4.34
C ASP A 15 -7.20 30.52 5.47
N TYR A 16 -6.47 29.45 5.14
CA TYR A 16 -5.56 28.85 6.13
C TYR A 16 -4.35 28.19 5.45
N GLU A 17 -3.19 28.61 5.93
CA GLU A 17 -1.85 28.24 5.51
C GLU A 17 -1.50 26.76 5.77
N ILE A 18 -0.44 26.36 5.07
CA ILE A 18 0.23 25.07 4.97
C ILE A 18 0.57 24.45 6.33
N ALA A 19 0.34 23.14 6.47
CA ALA A 19 1.28 22.10 6.95
C ALA A 19 0.59 21.04 7.81
N GLU A 20 0.35 19.85 7.25
CA GLU A 20 0.55 18.62 8.03
C GLU A 20 1.34 17.63 7.18
N GLU A 21 2.56 17.39 7.63
CA GLU A 21 3.52 16.42 7.19
C GLU A 21 3.07 15.04 7.66
N TRP A 22 2.65 14.17 6.73
CA TRP A 22 2.04 12.90 7.10
C TRP A 22 3.10 11.94 7.63
N GLU A 23 3.08 11.70 8.94
CA GLU A 23 3.95 10.77 9.65
C GLU A 23 4.07 9.41 8.93
N THR A 24 5.32 8.96 8.82
CA THR A 24 5.71 7.65 8.27
C THR A 24 5.15 6.50 9.13
N PRO A 25 4.74 5.36 8.55
CA PRO A 25 4.32 4.19 9.32
C PRO A 25 5.42 3.78 10.31
N PRO A 26 5.09 3.23 11.50
CA PRO A 26 6.10 2.91 12.50
C PRO A 26 7.08 1.89 11.93
N LEU A 27 8.33 2.33 11.82
CA LEU A 27 9.44 1.49 11.41
C LEU A 27 9.51 0.28 12.33
N ASN A 28 9.70 -0.91 11.74
CA ASN A 28 10.01 -2.09 12.54
C ASN A 28 11.44 -1.93 13.07
N ARG A 29 11.55 -1.33 14.25
CA ARG A 29 12.81 -0.99 14.92
C ARG A 29 13.63 -2.21 15.37
N SER A 30 13.08 -3.41 15.18
CA SER A 30 13.74 -4.69 15.43
C SER A 30 14.14 -5.44 14.16
N SER A 31 13.79 -4.93 12.97
CA SER A 31 14.22 -5.54 11.71
C SER A 31 15.74 -5.44 11.54
N ARG A 32 16.35 -6.48 10.97
CA ARG A 32 17.81 -6.49 10.72
C ARG A 32 18.24 -5.29 9.88
N GLU A 33 17.41 -4.92 8.92
CA GLU A 33 17.74 -3.88 7.94
C GLU A 33 17.72 -2.49 8.59
N TYR A 34 16.78 -2.26 9.51
CA TYR A 34 16.77 -1.06 10.35
C TYR A 34 17.99 -0.99 11.28
N ILE A 35 18.37 -2.13 11.87
CA ILE A 35 19.55 -2.18 12.75
C ILE A 35 20.85 -1.93 11.97
N LYS A 36 20.96 -2.43 10.73
CA LYS A 36 22.10 -2.12 9.84
C LYS A 36 22.20 -0.64 9.54
N TRP A 37 21.06 0.00 9.24
CA TRP A 37 21.02 1.44 9.02
C TRP A 37 21.54 2.22 10.25
N VAL A 38 21.13 1.81 11.46
CA VAL A 38 21.65 2.43 12.69
C VAL A 38 23.14 2.22 12.86
N GLN A 39 23.64 1.00 12.66
CA GLN A 39 25.08 0.71 12.76
C GLN A 39 25.90 1.57 11.79
N GLN A 40 25.46 1.69 10.54
CA GLN A 40 26.09 2.54 9.52
C GLN A 40 26.07 4.02 9.91
N SER A 41 24.91 4.51 10.36
CA SER A 41 24.73 5.91 10.75
C SER A 41 25.62 6.28 11.94
N LEU A 42 25.71 5.39 12.95
CA LEU A 42 26.57 5.60 14.11
C LEU A 42 28.06 5.59 13.74
N ASN A 43 28.49 4.74 12.81
CA ASN A 43 29.85 4.78 12.27
C ASN A 43 30.18 6.13 11.64
N GLN A 44 29.28 6.67 10.84
CA GLN A 44 29.47 7.96 10.16
C GLN A 44 29.49 9.14 11.15
N ILE A 45 28.55 9.20 12.09
CA ILE A 45 28.40 10.35 13.00
C ILE A 45 29.47 10.38 14.08
N LEU A 46 29.87 9.21 14.58
CA LEU A 46 30.80 9.09 15.70
C LEU A 46 32.22 8.68 15.27
N GLY A 47 32.45 8.39 13.99
CA GLY A 47 33.76 7.92 13.49
C GLY A 47 34.11 6.51 14.00
N LEU A 48 33.10 5.67 14.24
CA LEU A 48 33.28 4.32 14.77
C LEU A 48 33.51 3.28 13.65
N LYS A 49 33.93 2.08 14.03
CA LYS A 49 34.11 0.91 13.15
C LYS A 49 33.27 -0.28 13.63
N LEU A 50 31.97 -0.05 13.89
CA LEU A 50 31.01 -1.10 14.23
C LEU A 50 30.79 -2.05 13.04
N SER A 51 30.56 -3.33 13.34
CA SER A 51 30.00 -4.30 12.40
C SER A 51 28.58 -3.88 12.00
N THR A 52 28.25 -3.97 10.70
CA THR A 52 26.93 -3.62 10.13
C THR A 52 26.16 -4.88 9.76
N ASP A 53 25.96 -5.75 10.74
CA ASP A 53 25.37 -7.09 10.60
C ASP A 53 23.86 -7.13 10.85
N GLY A 54 23.26 -6.04 11.35
CA GLY A 54 21.85 -5.96 11.68
C GLY A 54 21.51 -6.57 13.05
N MET A 55 22.50 -6.80 13.91
CA MET A 55 22.30 -7.33 15.26
C MET A 55 22.42 -6.23 16.32
N MET A 56 21.44 -6.19 17.24
CA MET A 56 21.44 -5.27 18.38
C MET A 56 22.33 -5.79 19.53
N GLY A 57 23.62 -5.99 19.22
CA GLY A 57 24.65 -6.47 20.15
C GLY A 57 25.18 -5.39 21.11
N ALA A 58 26.08 -5.80 22.01
CA ALA A 58 26.63 -4.92 23.05
C ALA A 58 27.35 -3.68 22.47
N GLN A 59 28.09 -3.85 21.38
CA GLN A 59 28.79 -2.75 20.70
C GLN A 59 27.81 -1.73 20.09
N THR A 60 26.76 -2.21 19.41
CA THR A 60 25.68 -1.36 18.87
C THR A 60 24.99 -0.57 19.98
N ARG A 61 24.63 -1.21 21.10
CA ARG A 61 23.99 -0.52 22.25
C ARG A 61 24.92 0.47 22.94
N SER A 62 26.22 0.18 22.98
CA SER A 62 27.23 1.11 23.48
C SER A 62 27.29 2.36 22.61
N ALA A 63 27.35 2.19 21.28
CA ALA A 63 27.36 3.30 20.34
C ALA A 63 26.07 4.13 20.37
N ILE A 64 24.91 3.49 20.56
CA ILE A 64 23.64 4.21 20.78
C ILE A 64 23.72 5.09 22.03
N ARG A 65 24.25 4.58 23.15
CA ARG A 65 24.43 5.38 24.38
C ARG A 65 25.36 6.56 24.15
N SER A 66 26.51 6.35 23.52
CA SER A 66 27.46 7.42 23.19
C SER A 66 26.83 8.49 22.30
N PHE A 67 26.02 8.07 21.32
CA PHE A 67 25.28 8.99 20.46
C PHE A 67 24.23 9.79 21.24
N GLN A 68 23.43 9.11 22.07
CA GLN A 68 22.42 9.75 22.92
C GLN A 68 23.07 10.80 23.84
N GLN A 69 24.20 10.47 24.49
CA GLN A 69 24.95 11.42 25.32
C GLN A 69 25.41 12.64 24.51
N LYS A 70 26.01 12.42 23.33
CA LYS A 70 26.51 13.49 22.45
C LYS A 70 25.38 14.42 21.93
N ARG A 71 24.14 13.93 21.91
CA ARG A 71 22.95 14.67 21.46
C ARG A 71 22.04 15.16 22.60
N GLY A 72 22.47 15.03 23.86
CA GLY A 72 21.68 15.48 25.02
C GLY A 72 20.42 14.66 25.28
N LEU A 73 20.35 13.43 24.77
CA LEU A 73 19.26 12.49 25.01
C LEU A 73 19.54 11.62 26.24
N LYS A 74 18.49 10.99 26.79
CA LYS A 74 18.65 9.95 27.81
C LYS A 74 19.49 8.80 27.26
N ALA A 75 20.64 8.55 27.88
CA ALA A 75 21.63 7.56 27.44
C ALA A 75 21.33 6.13 27.88
N ASP A 76 20.13 5.63 27.57
CA ASP A 76 19.64 4.31 27.98
C ASP A 76 19.99 3.18 27.01
N GLY A 77 20.53 3.50 25.83
CA GLY A 77 20.90 2.53 24.79
C GLY A 77 19.70 1.94 24.06
N ILE A 78 18.52 2.52 24.24
CA ILE A 78 17.27 2.11 23.60
C ILE A 78 17.10 2.89 22.30
N LEU A 79 16.96 2.15 21.20
CA LEU A 79 16.70 2.72 19.88
C LEU A 79 15.21 3.08 19.72
N GLY A 80 14.79 4.16 20.39
CA GLY A 80 13.44 4.73 20.29
C GLY A 80 13.32 5.86 19.27
N ALA A 81 12.11 6.38 19.08
CA ALA A 81 11.81 7.42 18.09
C ALA A 81 12.65 8.70 18.27
N GLN A 82 12.91 9.13 19.50
CA GLN A 82 13.75 10.31 19.79
C GLN A 82 15.22 10.09 19.38
N THR A 83 15.75 8.89 19.60
CA THR A 83 17.12 8.55 19.21
C THR A 83 17.24 8.49 17.69
N GLU A 84 16.23 7.92 17.03
CA GLU A 84 16.14 7.84 15.57
C GLU A 84 16.09 9.23 14.91
N ALA A 85 15.20 10.11 15.39
CA ALA A 85 15.08 11.48 14.86
C ALA A 85 16.39 12.25 15.02
N ALA A 86 17.06 12.10 16.16
CA ALA A 86 18.37 12.70 16.38
C ALA A 86 19.44 12.15 15.42
N ILE A 87 19.43 10.84 15.10
CA ILE A 87 20.34 10.25 14.11
C ILE A 87 20.12 10.89 12.74
N GLN A 88 18.86 11.04 12.33
CA GLN A 88 18.51 11.67 11.05
C GLN A 88 18.92 13.15 10.99
N ALA A 89 18.67 13.91 12.06
CA ALA A 89 19.12 15.30 12.17
C ALA A 89 20.65 15.42 12.12
N ALA A 90 21.36 14.49 12.77
CA ALA A 90 22.82 14.44 12.77
C ALA A 90 23.44 14.15 11.39
N LEU A 91 22.68 13.52 10.49
CA LEU A 91 23.06 13.29 9.10
C LEU A 91 22.70 14.47 8.17
N GLY A 92 22.20 15.59 8.71
CA GLY A 92 21.91 16.81 7.96
C GLY A 92 20.53 16.82 7.30
N GLY A 93 19.51 16.20 7.90
CA GLY A 93 18.19 16.10 7.29
C GLY A 93 18.13 15.14 6.10
N ALA A 94 19.20 14.37 5.89
CA ALA A 94 19.14 13.19 5.05
C ALA A 94 18.16 12.20 5.66
N VAL A 95 16.97 12.11 5.04
CA VAL A 95 16.08 10.95 5.13
C VAL A 95 16.98 9.71 5.08
N ALA A 96 16.75 8.73 5.97
CA ALA A 96 17.42 7.43 5.89
C ALA A 96 17.51 7.02 4.40
N PRO A 97 18.67 6.59 3.88
CA PRO A 97 18.82 6.37 2.46
C PRO A 97 17.65 5.53 1.97
N ALA A 98 17.00 6.01 0.91
CA ALA A 98 16.00 5.30 0.16
C ALA A 98 16.61 4.03 -0.43
N THR A 99 16.79 3.00 0.40
CA THR A 99 17.07 1.64 -0.02
C THR A 99 16.37 0.66 0.91
N LEU A 100 15.13 0.93 1.30
CA LEU A 100 14.21 -0.18 1.46
C LEU A 100 13.78 -0.57 0.05
N ARG A 101 14.64 -1.37 -0.61
CA ARG A 101 14.33 -1.95 -1.91
C ARG A 101 13.36 -3.09 -1.68
N TYR A 102 12.08 -2.83 -1.90
CA TYR A 102 11.05 -3.87 -1.91
C TYR A 102 11.23 -4.76 -3.14
N VAL A 103 11.71 -4.18 -4.25
CA VAL A 103 12.01 -4.88 -5.49
C VAL A 103 13.50 -4.77 -5.81
N LYS A 104 14.19 -5.91 -5.76
CA LYS A 104 15.63 -5.96 -6.05
C LYS A 104 15.93 -5.93 -7.55
N SER A 105 15.12 -6.63 -8.33
CA SER A 105 15.24 -6.77 -9.77
C SER A 105 13.91 -7.25 -10.37
N PHE A 106 13.75 -7.06 -11.67
CA PHE A 106 12.72 -7.77 -12.41
C PHE A 106 13.08 -9.25 -12.59
N SER A 107 12.04 -10.08 -12.66
CA SER A 107 12.10 -11.49 -12.97
C SER A 107 11.76 -11.70 -14.45
N GLY A 108 12.29 -12.76 -15.05
CA GLY A 108 11.99 -13.15 -16.43
C GLY A 108 13.09 -12.83 -17.45
N PRO A 109 12.83 -13.13 -18.74
CA PRO A 109 13.81 -12.96 -19.81
C PRO A 109 14.28 -11.52 -19.99
N ALA A 110 15.59 -11.33 -20.17
CA ALA A 110 16.18 -10.00 -20.34
C ALA A 110 15.60 -9.23 -21.53
N ALA A 111 15.24 -9.92 -22.62
CA ALA A 111 14.64 -9.31 -23.80
C ALA A 111 13.24 -8.71 -23.52
N GLU A 112 12.42 -9.39 -22.71
CA GLU A 112 11.10 -8.90 -22.30
C GLU A 112 11.23 -7.63 -21.46
N CYS A 113 12.12 -7.65 -20.46
CA CYS A 113 12.38 -6.47 -19.65
C CYS A 113 12.99 -5.32 -20.46
N ALA A 114 13.88 -5.60 -21.41
CA ALA A 114 14.44 -4.57 -22.28
C ALA A 114 13.37 -3.91 -23.18
N ALA A 115 12.35 -4.65 -23.61
CA ALA A 115 11.22 -4.11 -24.37
C ALA A 115 10.30 -3.25 -23.49
N ALA A 116 9.93 -3.75 -22.31
CA ALA A 116 9.12 -3.05 -21.32
C ALA A 116 9.76 -1.73 -20.86
N LEU A 117 11.06 -1.74 -20.54
CA LEU A 117 11.80 -0.56 -20.14
C LEU A 117 11.93 0.47 -21.27
N ARG A 118 12.12 0.03 -22.52
CA ARG A 118 12.05 0.90 -23.70
C ARG A 118 10.68 1.56 -23.84
N ARG A 119 9.60 0.79 -23.64
CA ARG A 119 8.23 1.30 -23.66
C ARG A 119 8.04 2.38 -22.61
N ALA A 120 8.50 2.13 -21.39
CA ALA A 120 8.45 3.09 -20.28
C ALA A 120 9.33 4.34 -20.52
N GLY A 121 10.32 4.26 -21.41
CA GLY A 121 11.34 5.30 -21.56
C GLY A 121 12.18 5.46 -20.29
N LYS A 122 12.43 4.36 -19.56
CA LYS A 122 13.16 4.33 -18.29
C LYS A 122 14.29 3.31 -18.34
N THR A 123 15.37 3.60 -17.62
CA THR A 123 16.35 2.59 -17.24
C THR A 123 15.75 1.64 -16.19
N GLN A 124 16.35 0.47 -16.02
CA GLN A 124 15.95 -0.46 -14.97
C GLN A 124 16.01 0.17 -13.58
N ALA A 125 17.04 0.97 -13.30
CA ALA A 125 17.21 1.63 -12.00
C ALA A 125 16.09 2.63 -11.72
N GLU A 126 15.71 3.44 -12.72
CA GLU A 126 14.60 4.39 -12.59
C GLU A 126 13.25 3.68 -12.41
N ALA A 127 12.99 2.65 -13.20
CA ALA A 127 11.74 1.89 -13.09
C ALA A 127 11.60 1.23 -11.71
N LEU A 128 12.68 0.61 -11.19
CA LEU A 128 12.71 0.03 -9.85
C LEU A 128 12.53 1.10 -8.76
N ALA A 129 13.17 2.27 -8.90
CA ALA A 129 13.01 3.37 -7.95
C ALA A 129 11.57 3.90 -7.90
N ILE A 130 10.90 4.01 -9.07
CA ILE A 130 9.48 4.38 -9.15
C ILE A 130 8.63 3.34 -8.44
N ILE A 131 8.83 2.05 -8.74
CA ILE A 131 8.06 0.96 -8.12
C ILE A 131 8.27 0.92 -6.61
N ASP A 132 9.51 1.00 -6.13
CA ASP A 132 9.81 1.02 -4.69
C ASP A 132 9.15 2.22 -3.98
N ALA A 133 9.16 3.40 -4.60
CA ALA A 133 8.46 4.56 -4.08
C ALA A 133 6.94 4.34 -4.01
N GLN A 134 6.34 3.76 -5.06
CA GLN A 134 4.91 3.45 -5.05
C GLN A 134 4.55 2.34 -4.05
N ILE A 135 5.42 1.35 -3.82
CA ILE A 135 5.22 0.33 -2.79
C ILE A 135 5.22 0.97 -1.40
N ALA A 136 6.14 1.89 -1.12
CA ALA A 136 6.17 2.63 0.15
C ALA A 136 4.87 3.42 0.37
N VAL A 137 4.37 4.10 -0.66
CA VAL A 137 3.08 4.81 -0.62
C VAL A 137 1.93 3.84 -0.39
N ALA A 138 1.86 2.75 -1.15
CA ALA A 138 0.84 1.71 -1.04
C ALA A 138 0.74 1.16 0.39
N ILE A 139 1.87 0.77 0.99
CA ILE A 139 1.93 0.27 2.37
C ILE A 139 1.32 1.28 3.35
N LYS A 140 1.64 2.57 3.18
CA LYS A 140 1.10 3.64 4.03
C LYS A 140 -0.42 3.77 3.88
N LEU A 141 -0.92 3.88 2.64
CA LEU A 141 -2.34 4.07 2.38
C LEU A 141 -3.17 2.89 2.91
N LEU A 142 -2.69 1.66 2.66
CA LEU A 142 -3.33 0.42 3.11
C LEU A 142 -3.35 0.29 4.63
N ARG A 143 -2.23 0.62 5.31
CA ARG A 143 -2.18 0.59 6.78
C ARG A 143 -3.10 1.62 7.41
N LYS A 144 -3.17 2.83 6.85
CA LYS A 144 -4.11 3.86 7.31
C LYS A 144 -5.56 3.40 7.11
N ALA A 145 -5.90 2.91 5.93
CA ALA A 145 -7.24 2.40 5.64
C ALA A 145 -7.64 1.24 6.57
N ALA A 146 -6.69 0.35 6.89
CA ALA A 146 -6.90 -0.70 7.89
C ALA A 146 -7.10 -0.12 9.30
N ALA A 147 -6.31 0.87 9.71
CA ALA A 147 -6.46 1.52 11.01
C ALA A 147 -7.82 2.24 11.15
N ASP A 148 -8.25 2.96 10.11
CA ASP A 148 -9.54 3.66 10.06
C ASP A 148 -10.72 2.67 10.19
N LEU A 149 -10.57 1.45 9.65
CA LEU A 149 -11.58 0.40 9.73
C LEU A 149 -11.49 -0.47 10.98
N LYS A 150 -10.50 -0.26 11.86
CA LYS A 150 -10.34 -1.04 13.09
C LYS A 150 -11.62 -0.96 13.93
N ARG A 151 -12.16 -2.12 14.29
CA ARG A 151 -13.35 -2.23 15.14
C ARG A 151 -13.20 -1.38 16.42
N GLY A 152 -14.21 -0.57 16.72
CA GLY A 152 -14.22 0.36 17.85
C GLY A 152 -13.53 1.72 17.59
N SER A 153 -12.75 1.85 16.51
CA SER A 153 -12.03 3.09 16.17
C SER A 153 -12.57 3.78 14.91
N ARG A 154 -13.60 3.23 14.27
CA ARG A 154 -14.17 3.80 13.05
C ARG A 154 -14.77 5.17 13.34
N SER A 155 -14.38 6.18 12.57
CA SER A 155 -14.96 7.52 12.67
C SER A 155 -16.30 7.59 11.92
N THR A 156 -17.13 8.60 12.19
CA THR A 156 -18.35 8.86 11.40
C THR A 156 -18.03 9.08 9.92
N ALA A 157 -16.93 9.76 9.61
CA ALA A 157 -16.48 9.98 8.24
C ALA A 157 -16.11 8.66 7.56
N THR A 158 -15.34 7.79 8.23
CA THR A 158 -14.99 6.46 7.71
C THR A 158 -16.23 5.62 7.43
N ARG A 159 -17.21 5.61 8.35
CA ARG A 159 -18.46 4.85 8.16
C ARG A 159 -19.26 5.35 6.97
N LYS A 160 -19.43 6.68 6.84
CA LYS A 160 -20.13 7.30 5.71
C LYS A 160 -19.42 7.01 4.38
N LEU A 161 -18.10 7.10 4.35
CA LEU A 161 -17.30 6.76 3.18
C LEU A 161 -17.46 5.29 2.79
N PHE A 162 -17.39 4.39 3.76
CA PHE A 162 -17.58 2.97 3.54
C PHE A 162 -18.99 2.66 3.02
N LEU A 163 -20.04 3.28 3.58
CA LEU A 163 -21.41 3.17 3.08
C LEU A 163 -21.53 3.69 1.64
N LYS A 164 -20.95 4.85 1.33
CA LYS A 164 -20.95 5.42 -0.04
C LYS A 164 -20.34 4.46 -1.06
N ILE A 165 -19.22 3.83 -0.71
CA ILE A 165 -18.46 2.97 -1.62
C ILE A 165 -19.06 1.57 -1.69
N PHE A 166 -19.31 0.93 -0.55
CA PHE A 166 -19.73 -0.47 -0.48
C PHE A 166 -21.24 -0.68 -0.36
N ARG A 167 -22.02 0.40 -0.20
CA ARG A 167 -23.50 0.38 -0.02
C ARG A 167 -23.96 -0.44 1.19
N VAL A 168 -23.07 -0.67 2.16
CA VAL A 168 -23.35 -1.28 3.45
C VAL A 168 -22.57 -0.56 4.52
N TRP A 169 -23.11 -0.51 5.75
CA TRP A 169 -22.34 -0.05 6.89
C TRP A 169 -21.20 -1.04 7.20
N PRO A 170 -20.04 -0.56 7.65
CA PRO A 170 -18.96 -1.45 8.02
C PRO A 170 -19.30 -2.34 9.23
N GLU A 171 -20.34 -2.06 10.02
CA GLU A 171 -20.69 -2.75 11.28
C GLU A 171 -21.54 -4.04 11.18
N PHE A 172 -21.66 -4.73 10.04
CA PHE A 172 -22.67 -5.81 9.96
C PHE A 172 -22.33 -7.13 10.70
N VAL A 173 -22.68 -7.20 11.99
CA VAL A 173 -22.96 -8.44 12.74
C VAL A 173 -24.07 -8.15 13.76
N PRO A 174 -25.31 -8.66 13.58
CA PRO A 174 -26.32 -8.66 14.64
C PRO A 174 -25.79 -9.43 15.85
N THR A 175 -25.90 -8.86 17.06
CA THR A 175 -25.24 -9.37 18.27
C THR A 175 -25.72 -10.76 18.71
N TRP A 176 -26.87 -11.21 18.22
CA TRP A 176 -27.49 -12.51 18.50
C TRP A 176 -27.24 -13.59 17.41
N LEU A 177 -26.50 -13.27 16.34
CA LEU A 177 -26.44 -14.12 15.15
C LEU A 177 -25.04 -14.69 14.91
N LYS A 178 -24.93 -16.03 14.83
CA LYS A 178 -23.69 -16.73 14.48
C LYS A 178 -23.20 -16.21 13.12
N GLN A 179 -21.96 -15.73 13.06
CA GLN A 179 -21.36 -15.25 11.81
C GLN A 179 -21.37 -16.38 10.75
N THR A 180 -21.89 -16.08 9.57
CA THR A 180 -21.93 -17.00 8.42
C THR A 180 -21.29 -16.33 7.20
N ALA A 181 -21.21 -17.01 6.07
CA ALA A 181 -20.80 -16.38 4.81
C ALA A 181 -21.76 -15.26 4.33
N ALA A 182 -22.94 -15.11 4.93
CA ALA A 182 -23.91 -14.03 4.64
C ALA A 182 -23.91 -12.92 5.71
N ILE A 183 -23.50 -13.23 6.94
CA ILE A 183 -23.47 -12.31 8.08
C ILE A 183 -22.02 -12.15 8.57
N LYS A 184 -21.36 -11.09 8.11
CA LYS A 184 -19.97 -10.77 8.42
C LYS A 184 -19.77 -9.27 8.51
N ASP A 185 -18.98 -8.84 9.50
CA ASP A 185 -18.46 -7.47 9.60
C ASP A 185 -17.65 -7.18 8.32
N ARG A 186 -18.24 -6.40 7.42
CA ARG A 186 -17.64 -6.10 6.13
C ARG A 186 -16.48 -5.11 6.27
N GLY A 187 -16.53 -4.23 7.27
CA GLY A 187 -15.42 -3.32 7.60
C GLY A 187 -14.18 -4.11 8.03
N ASP A 188 -14.35 -5.13 8.88
CA ASP A 188 -13.26 -5.99 9.35
C ASP A 188 -12.67 -6.83 8.20
N VAL A 189 -13.50 -7.28 7.25
CA VAL A 189 -13.00 -7.96 6.06
C VAL A 189 -12.06 -7.03 5.28
N VAL A 190 -12.47 -5.79 5.00
CA VAL A 190 -11.63 -4.83 4.27
C VAL A 190 -10.40 -4.43 5.09
N GLN A 191 -10.55 -4.21 6.40
CA GLN A 191 -9.45 -3.96 7.32
C GLN A 191 -8.37 -5.03 7.21
N VAL A 192 -8.75 -6.30 7.41
CA VAL A 192 -7.82 -7.44 7.39
C VAL A 192 -7.17 -7.54 6.02
N ARG A 193 -7.93 -7.35 4.94
CA ARG A 193 -7.41 -7.37 3.59
C ARG A 193 -6.33 -6.31 3.35
N CYS A 194 -6.60 -5.06 3.72
CA CYS A 194 -5.65 -3.97 3.57
C CYS A 194 -4.38 -4.22 4.40
N ALA A 195 -4.52 -4.65 5.67
CA ALA A 195 -3.38 -4.94 6.53
C ALA A 195 -2.49 -6.05 5.96
N LYS A 196 -3.09 -7.15 5.49
CA LYS A 196 -2.35 -8.29 4.94
C LYS A 196 -1.65 -8.00 3.63
N VAL A 197 -2.26 -7.21 2.75
CA VAL A 197 -1.59 -6.75 1.53
C VAL A 197 -0.44 -5.81 1.85
N ALA A 198 -0.59 -4.91 2.83
CA ALA A 198 0.51 -4.05 3.26
C ALA A 198 1.69 -4.86 3.82
N ASP A 199 1.43 -5.94 4.57
CA ASP A 199 2.46 -6.85 5.06
C ASP A 199 3.14 -7.62 3.92
N LEU A 200 2.38 -8.07 2.91
CA LEU A 200 2.92 -8.75 1.73
C LEU A 200 3.85 -7.83 0.93
N LEU A 201 3.43 -6.58 0.68
CA LEU A 201 4.26 -5.56 0.04
C LEU A 201 5.52 -5.26 0.86
N ALA A 202 5.37 -5.05 2.17
CA ALA A 202 6.48 -4.76 3.07
C ALA A 202 7.48 -5.93 3.20
N SER A 203 7.07 -7.15 2.85
CA SER A 203 7.95 -8.31 2.90
C SER A 203 9.05 -8.31 1.82
N GLY A 204 8.84 -7.57 0.71
CA GLY A 204 9.75 -7.60 -0.44
C GLY A 204 9.86 -8.97 -1.11
N ARG A 205 8.88 -9.85 -0.92
CA ARG A 205 8.86 -11.23 -1.44
C ARG A 205 8.10 -11.37 -2.77
N ILE A 206 7.49 -10.30 -3.27
CA ILE A 206 6.79 -10.31 -4.54
C ILE A 206 7.81 -10.25 -5.68
N ARG A 207 7.65 -11.14 -6.66
CA ARG A 207 8.44 -11.12 -7.90
C ARG A 207 7.67 -10.38 -8.97
N TYR A 208 8.35 -9.42 -9.61
CA TYR A 208 7.78 -8.61 -10.68
C TYR A 208 8.37 -9.04 -12.01
N PHE A 209 7.54 -9.53 -12.92
CA PHE A 209 7.90 -9.83 -14.30
C PHE A 209 7.51 -8.68 -15.21
N CYS A 210 8.30 -8.46 -16.27
CA CYS A 210 8.12 -7.30 -17.14
C CYS A 210 7.00 -7.46 -18.18
N THR A 211 6.48 -8.67 -18.36
CA THR A 211 5.48 -9.00 -19.38
C THR A 211 4.49 -10.02 -18.83
N ILE A 212 3.21 -9.84 -19.15
CA ILE A 212 2.15 -10.81 -18.90
C ILE A 212 2.22 -11.92 -19.96
N ASN A 213 2.54 -13.13 -19.52
CA ASN A 213 2.37 -14.36 -20.29
C ASN A 213 2.20 -15.55 -19.31
N SER A 214 1.65 -16.65 -19.82
CA SER A 214 1.35 -17.84 -19.02
C SER A 214 2.59 -18.61 -18.54
N THR A 215 3.78 -18.34 -19.10
CA THR A 215 5.04 -18.91 -18.62
C THR A 215 5.53 -18.19 -17.36
N ASN A 216 5.42 -16.86 -17.33
CA ASN A 216 5.81 -16.03 -16.20
C ASN A 216 4.74 -16.01 -15.11
N CYS A 217 3.47 -15.97 -15.51
CA CYS A 217 2.30 -15.95 -14.65
C CYS A 217 1.27 -17.00 -15.09
N PRO A 218 1.32 -18.23 -14.56
CA PRO A 218 0.48 -19.35 -15.00
C PRO A 218 -1.04 -19.11 -14.89
N ASP A 219 -1.48 -18.30 -13.94
CA ASP A 219 -2.90 -17.95 -13.75
C ASP A 219 -3.39 -16.86 -14.73
N CYS A 220 -2.50 -16.34 -15.57
CA CYS A 220 -2.78 -15.27 -16.52
C CYS A 220 -2.89 -15.80 -17.95
N GLY A 221 -3.75 -15.15 -18.74
CA GLY A 221 -3.73 -15.30 -20.19
C GLY A 221 -2.47 -14.71 -20.82
N ASN A 222 -2.32 -14.88 -22.13
CA ASN A 222 -1.25 -14.27 -22.92
C ASN A 222 -1.66 -12.90 -23.49
N ASP A 223 -2.19 -12.03 -22.63
CA ASP A 223 -2.57 -10.66 -22.99
C ASP A 223 -1.76 -9.64 -22.18
N ALA A 224 -0.85 -8.95 -22.89
CA ALA A 224 -0.03 -7.90 -22.31
C ALA A 224 -0.71 -6.52 -22.33
N GLY A 225 -1.94 -6.38 -22.83
CA GLY A 225 -2.63 -5.10 -22.96
C GLY A 225 -3.02 -4.45 -21.62
N GLY A 226 -3.21 -5.25 -20.57
CA GLY A 226 -3.62 -4.78 -19.25
C GLY A 226 -2.54 -4.03 -18.46
N PHE A 227 -2.89 -3.62 -17.25
CA PHE A 227 -1.95 -3.01 -16.29
C PHE A 227 -1.09 -4.07 -15.60
N GLY A 228 -1.70 -5.16 -15.17
CA GLY A 228 -1.00 -6.25 -14.53
C GLY A 228 -1.85 -7.50 -14.49
N CYS A 229 -1.19 -8.59 -14.14
CA CYS A 229 -1.86 -9.81 -13.76
C CYS A 229 -0.98 -10.54 -12.74
N SER A 230 -1.58 -11.15 -11.74
CA SER A 230 -0.87 -11.88 -10.70
C SER A 230 -1.12 -13.38 -10.80
N SER A 231 -0.14 -14.17 -10.39
CA SER A 231 -0.33 -15.59 -10.13
C SER A 231 -0.31 -15.90 -8.65
N TRP A 232 -1.22 -16.79 -8.26
CA TRP A 232 -1.46 -17.21 -6.89
C TRP A 232 -1.32 -18.73 -6.83
N GLY A 233 -0.39 -19.22 -6.02
CA GLY A 233 -0.15 -20.65 -5.85
C GLY A 233 -0.20 -21.03 -4.38
N ASP A 234 -0.53 -22.29 -4.09
CA ASP A 234 -0.28 -22.84 -2.77
C ASP A 234 1.23 -22.81 -2.50
N GLU A 235 1.64 -21.93 -1.57
CA GLU A 235 3.04 -21.78 -1.16
C GLU A 235 3.65 -23.12 -0.67
N SER A 236 2.83 -24.11 -0.31
CA SER A 236 3.25 -25.44 0.12
C SER A 236 3.44 -26.45 -1.01
N VAL A 237 2.91 -26.18 -2.22
CA VAL A 237 2.98 -27.09 -3.37
C VAL A 237 3.96 -26.58 -4.42
N ASP A 238 3.93 -25.28 -4.74
CA ASP A 238 4.89 -24.65 -5.65
C ASP A 238 5.22 -23.21 -5.22
N PRO A 239 6.13 -23.05 -4.23
CA PRO A 239 6.51 -21.73 -3.74
C PRO A 239 7.14 -20.85 -4.83
N ALA A 240 7.70 -21.45 -5.89
CA ALA A 240 8.34 -20.75 -7.00
C ALA A 240 7.32 -20.12 -7.97
N ASN A 241 6.02 -20.39 -7.81
CA ASN A 241 4.93 -19.72 -8.55
C ASN A 241 4.03 -18.88 -7.65
N SER A 242 4.22 -18.94 -6.34
CA SER A 242 3.56 -18.06 -5.38
C SER A 242 4.16 -16.63 -5.40
N ARG A 243 3.31 -15.61 -5.27
CA ARG A 243 3.68 -14.17 -5.17
C ARG A 243 4.28 -13.56 -6.45
N VAL A 244 3.64 -13.81 -7.59
CA VAL A 244 4.09 -13.27 -8.87
C VAL A 244 3.16 -12.15 -9.33
N ILE A 245 3.73 -11.06 -9.81
CA ILE A 245 3.03 -10.01 -10.57
C ILE A 245 3.72 -9.87 -11.92
N CYS A 246 2.97 -10.04 -13.00
CA CYS A 246 3.39 -9.66 -14.34
C CYS A 246 2.84 -8.27 -14.67
N LEU A 247 3.71 -7.36 -15.06
CA LEU A 247 3.38 -5.99 -15.44
C LEU A 247 3.06 -5.95 -16.94
N GLY A 248 1.96 -5.30 -17.30
CA GLY A 248 1.50 -5.20 -18.68
C GLY A 248 1.85 -3.87 -19.34
N ASN A 249 1.52 -3.74 -20.62
CA ASN A 249 1.82 -2.59 -21.45
C ASN A 249 1.21 -1.29 -20.90
N ALA A 250 -0.03 -1.34 -20.39
CA ALA A 250 -0.69 -0.15 -19.84
C ALA A 250 0.03 0.37 -18.58
N PHE A 251 0.63 -0.51 -17.77
CA PHE A 251 1.43 -0.10 -16.61
C PHE A 251 2.71 0.61 -17.05
N TRP A 252 3.40 0.08 -18.07
CA TRP A 252 4.60 0.71 -18.60
C TRP A 252 4.30 2.04 -19.30
N ASP A 253 3.15 2.16 -19.98
CA ASP A 253 2.68 3.43 -20.54
C ASP A 253 2.33 4.45 -19.46
N ALA A 254 1.66 4.03 -18.38
CA ALA A 254 1.40 4.90 -17.23
C ALA A 254 2.71 5.40 -16.61
N MET A 255 3.70 4.53 -16.45
CA MET A 255 5.03 4.90 -15.98
C MET A 255 5.72 5.91 -16.92
N LYS A 256 5.63 5.70 -18.24
CA LYS A 256 6.16 6.63 -19.24
C LYS A 256 5.52 8.01 -19.10
N ASN A 257 4.20 8.04 -18.95
CA ASN A 257 3.41 9.27 -18.91
C ASN A 257 3.44 9.97 -17.54
N GLY A 258 4.14 9.40 -16.55
CA GLY A 258 4.17 9.95 -15.19
C GLY A 258 2.85 9.78 -14.43
N ASP A 259 1.97 8.91 -14.88
CA ASP A 259 0.71 8.57 -14.21
C ASP A 259 0.98 7.66 -13.01
N THR A 260 1.45 8.30 -11.94
CA THR A 260 1.78 7.62 -10.68
C THR A 260 0.55 7.04 -9.98
N LEU A 261 -0.65 7.52 -10.26
CA LEU A 261 -1.88 7.02 -9.65
C LEU A 261 -2.26 5.65 -10.21
N SER A 262 -2.19 5.45 -11.52
CA SER A 262 -2.44 4.14 -12.14
C SER A 262 -1.35 3.12 -11.80
N VAL A 263 -0.09 3.56 -11.73
CA VAL A 263 1.01 2.72 -11.24
C VAL A 263 0.76 2.30 -9.79
N LEU A 264 0.42 3.24 -8.91
CA LEU A 264 0.12 2.98 -7.50
C LEU A 264 -1.06 2.03 -7.33
N ALA A 265 -2.13 2.23 -8.11
CA ALA A 265 -3.31 1.39 -8.07
C ALA A 265 -2.98 -0.06 -8.48
N THR A 266 -2.20 -0.24 -9.56
CA THR A 266 -1.71 -1.57 -9.97
C THR A 266 -0.88 -2.24 -8.88
N ILE A 267 0.05 -1.49 -8.26
CA ILE A 267 0.90 -1.98 -7.16
C ILE A 267 0.08 -2.39 -5.93
N MET A 268 -1.08 -1.79 -5.70
CA MET A 268 -2.00 -2.22 -4.64
C MET A 268 -2.95 -3.34 -5.07
N HIS A 269 -3.41 -3.35 -6.33
CA HIS A 269 -4.43 -4.27 -6.86
C HIS A 269 -3.94 -5.71 -6.86
N GLU A 270 -2.85 -5.99 -7.58
CA GLU A 270 -2.35 -7.34 -7.84
C GLU A 270 -2.01 -8.12 -6.56
N PRO A 271 -1.44 -7.51 -5.50
CA PRO A 271 -1.29 -8.19 -4.22
C PRO A 271 -2.58 -8.68 -3.55
N PHE A 272 -3.74 -8.05 -3.79
CA PHE A 272 -5.01 -8.57 -3.26
C PHE A 272 -5.36 -9.92 -3.87
N HIS A 273 -5.10 -10.09 -5.18
CA HIS A 273 -5.27 -11.38 -5.87
C HIS A 273 -4.34 -12.44 -5.30
N ILE A 274 -3.06 -12.09 -5.08
CA ILE A 274 -2.07 -13.01 -4.51
C ILE A 274 -2.49 -13.50 -3.13
N TYR A 275 -2.89 -12.58 -2.24
CA TYR A 275 -3.15 -12.94 -0.85
C TYR A 275 -4.50 -13.64 -0.66
N PHE A 276 -5.53 -13.25 -1.42
CA PHE A 276 -6.90 -13.74 -1.20
C PHE A 276 -7.40 -14.72 -2.28
N GLY A 277 -6.62 -14.94 -3.33
CA GLY A 277 -6.82 -15.97 -4.36
C GLY A 277 -8.18 -15.88 -5.07
N GLN A 278 -8.60 -17.01 -5.66
CA GLN A 278 -9.87 -17.19 -6.36
C GLN A 278 -11.11 -16.78 -5.54
N TYR A 279 -11.06 -16.76 -4.21
CA TYR A 279 -12.23 -16.39 -3.39
C TYR A 279 -12.60 -14.89 -3.48
N VAL A 280 -11.67 -14.05 -3.96
CA VAL A 280 -11.93 -12.63 -4.24
C VAL A 280 -12.12 -12.36 -5.73
N THR A 281 -11.55 -13.20 -6.62
CA THR A 281 -11.55 -13.02 -8.08
C THR A 281 -12.54 -13.88 -8.85
N ALA A 282 -12.74 -15.14 -8.47
CA ALA A 282 -13.69 -16.05 -9.07
C ALA A 282 -15.10 -15.73 -8.56
N HIS A 283 -15.63 -14.61 -9.05
CA HIS A 283 -17.06 -14.38 -9.05
C HIS A 283 -17.59 -14.96 -10.35
N VAL A 284 -18.19 -16.14 -10.24
CA VAL A 284 -19.20 -16.60 -11.20
C VAL A 284 -20.13 -15.42 -11.45
N MET A 285 -20.39 -15.09 -12.72
CA MET A 285 -21.40 -14.11 -13.13
C MET A 285 -22.61 -14.25 -12.20
N ASN A 286 -22.94 -13.21 -11.43
CA ASN A 286 -24.08 -13.13 -10.50
C ASN A 286 -23.94 -13.75 -9.09
N ARG A 287 -22.74 -14.05 -8.57
CA ARG A 287 -22.57 -14.49 -7.15
C ARG A 287 -21.39 -13.86 -6.42
N GLY A 288 -21.14 -12.58 -6.66
CA GLY A 288 -20.14 -11.88 -5.88
C GLY A 288 -20.56 -11.66 -4.43
N LYS A 289 -19.61 -11.73 -3.50
CA LYS A 289 -19.85 -11.28 -2.12
C LYS A 289 -18.87 -10.15 -1.84
N PHE A 290 -19.37 -8.93 -2.01
CA PHE A 290 -18.80 -7.64 -1.55
C PHE A 290 -17.77 -6.97 -2.48
N GLY A 291 -18.17 -5.84 -3.09
CA GLY A 291 -17.35 -4.72 -3.58
C GLY A 291 -16.26 -4.96 -4.64
N GLY A 292 -15.73 -6.17 -4.79
CA GLY A 292 -14.51 -6.41 -5.58
C GLY A 292 -13.27 -5.68 -5.02
N ILE A 293 -12.12 -5.93 -5.62
CA ILE A 293 -10.85 -5.24 -5.26
C ILE A 293 -10.93 -3.76 -5.61
N ASP A 294 -11.62 -3.40 -6.68
CA ASP A 294 -11.77 -2.01 -7.13
C ASP A 294 -12.43 -1.13 -6.07
N CYS A 295 -13.48 -1.60 -5.38
CA CYS A 295 -14.07 -0.82 -4.28
C CYS A 295 -13.15 -0.74 -3.06
N ILE A 296 -12.31 -1.76 -2.82
CA ILE A 296 -11.30 -1.69 -1.76
C ILE A 296 -10.26 -0.61 -2.10
N LEU A 297 -9.75 -0.58 -3.33
CA LEU A 297 -8.82 0.45 -3.77
C LEU A 297 -9.46 1.83 -3.72
N LYS A 298 -10.69 1.97 -4.21
CA LYS A 298 -11.45 3.23 -4.13
C LYS A 298 -11.54 3.73 -2.69
N PHE A 299 -11.85 2.84 -1.75
CA PHE A 299 -11.88 3.18 -0.33
C PHE A 299 -10.49 3.57 0.20
N VAL A 300 -9.44 2.83 -0.16
CA VAL A 300 -8.06 3.14 0.25
C VAL A 300 -7.63 4.52 -0.25
N PHE A 301 -7.92 4.89 -1.49
CA PHE A 301 -7.65 6.23 -2.01
C PHE A 301 -8.47 7.30 -1.28
N GLU A 302 -9.81 7.17 -1.24
CA GLU A 302 -10.68 8.21 -0.67
C GLU A 302 -10.49 8.38 0.86
N ALA A 303 -10.22 7.30 1.60
CA ALA A 303 -9.94 7.36 3.06
C ALA A 303 -8.60 8.05 3.37
N ASN A 304 -7.73 8.16 2.37
CA ASN A 304 -6.48 8.89 2.43
C ASN A 304 -6.56 10.23 1.67
N GLY A 305 -7.77 10.79 1.48
CA GLY A 305 -7.94 12.11 0.85
C GLY A 305 -7.48 12.16 -0.62
N ARG A 306 -7.43 11.02 -1.30
CA ARG A 306 -7.02 10.91 -2.70
C ARG A 306 -8.21 10.52 -3.57
N VAL A 307 -8.20 11.03 -4.81
CA VAL A 307 -9.13 10.57 -5.84
C VAL A 307 -8.62 9.23 -6.37
N ALA A 308 -9.49 8.21 -6.38
CA ALA A 308 -9.17 6.92 -6.98
C ALA A 308 -9.12 7.04 -8.51
N PRO A 309 -8.23 6.33 -9.22
CA PRO A 309 -8.22 6.39 -10.67
C PRO A 309 -9.54 5.88 -11.25
N GLN A 310 -9.82 6.32 -12.48
CA GLN A 310 -11.12 6.12 -13.12
C GLN A 310 -11.43 4.64 -13.31
N LEU A 311 -10.43 3.84 -13.66
CA LEU A 311 -10.55 2.39 -13.86
C LEU A 311 -11.10 1.69 -12.61
N GLU A 312 -10.55 1.99 -11.43
CA GLU A 312 -11.00 1.43 -10.15
C GLU A 312 -12.37 2.01 -9.75
N SER A 313 -12.62 3.29 -10.07
CA SER A 313 -13.92 3.90 -9.82
C SER A 313 -15.04 3.23 -10.62
N ASP A 314 -14.81 2.97 -11.89
CA ASP A 314 -15.75 2.31 -12.80
C ASP A 314 -15.88 0.82 -12.48
N GLY A 315 -14.75 0.15 -12.23
CA GLY A 315 -14.72 -1.24 -11.78
C GLY A 315 -15.51 -1.45 -10.50
N CYS A 316 -15.45 -0.50 -9.56
CA CYS A 316 -16.27 -0.51 -8.34
C CYS A 316 -17.75 -0.19 -8.60
N ALA A 317 -18.06 0.74 -9.50
CA ALA A 317 -19.43 1.12 -9.85
C ALA A 317 -20.20 -0.02 -10.53
N ASN A 318 -19.53 -0.76 -11.41
CA ASN A 318 -20.11 -1.80 -12.24
C ASN A 318 -20.16 -3.19 -11.56
N ARG A 319 -19.88 -3.28 -10.24
CA ARG A 319 -20.01 -4.55 -9.51
C ARG A 319 -21.49 -4.88 -9.27
N ALA A 320 -21.94 -6.01 -9.78
CA ALA A 320 -23.31 -6.53 -9.64
C ALA A 320 -23.85 -6.43 -8.20
N VAL A 321 -23.08 -6.88 -7.21
CA VAL A 321 -23.46 -6.82 -5.78
C VAL A 321 -23.76 -5.40 -5.30
N ARG A 322 -23.03 -4.41 -5.82
CA ARG A 322 -23.21 -3.01 -5.46
C ARG A 322 -24.46 -2.43 -6.14
N GLN A 323 -24.74 -2.85 -7.38
CA GLN A 323 -25.95 -2.48 -8.12
C GLN A 323 -27.21 -3.06 -7.46
N GLU A 324 -27.17 -4.36 -7.10
CA GLU A 324 -28.25 -5.03 -6.35
C GLU A 324 -28.58 -4.32 -5.02
N LEU A 325 -27.55 -3.83 -4.31
CA LEU A 325 -27.76 -3.07 -3.07
C LEU A 325 -28.29 -1.65 -3.33
N ALA A 326 -28.04 -1.05 -4.49
CA ALA A 326 -28.61 0.26 -4.81
C ALA A 326 -30.14 0.18 -4.94
N GLU A 327 -30.64 -0.85 -5.63
CA GLU A 327 -32.08 -1.10 -5.82
C GLU A 327 -32.83 -1.38 -4.50
N LEU A 328 -32.14 -1.81 -3.44
CA LEU A 328 -32.74 -2.10 -2.14
C LEU A 328 -32.88 -0.87 -1.22
N PHE A 329 -32.21 0.24 -1.54
CA PHE A 329 -32.14 1.44 -0.69
C PHE A 329 -32.62 2.73 -1.38
N ASP A 330 -33.07 2.64 -2.64
CA ASP A 330 -33.86 3.67 -3.34
C ASP A 330 -35.37 3.38 -3.19
#